data_AF-A0A354R8K3-F1
#
_entry.id   AF-A0A354R8K3-F1
#
_cell.length_a   1.000
_cell.length_b   1.000
_cell.length_c   1.000
_cell.angle_alpha   90.00
_cell.angle_beta   90.00
_cell.angle_gamma   90.00
#
_symmetry.space_group_name_H-M   'P 1'
#
loop_
_entity.id
_entity.type
_entity.pdbx_description
1 polymer ?
#
loop_
_entity_poly.entity_id
_entity_poly.type
_entity_poly.pdbx_seq_one_letter_code
_entity_poly.pdbx_strand_id
1 'polypeptide(L)'
;MSGVDISVLSGSGVPALTGTKLTANNVGWKIVSGITDEMEDVIPVLVSRNADTSQFPRASRDMSTQRDSVELGKKYAAPFGNKACIVIHKGGASNVVKARYAKLYLIYNKQRVSVPEGVQIEYLTPDGKE
;
A
#
# COMPACT_ATOMS: atom_id res chain seq x y z
N MET A 1 5.81 -13.28 11.57
CA MET A 1 6.21 -12.72 10.26
C MET A 1 7.61 -13.22 9.96
N SER A 2 7.74 -14.24 9.12
CA SER A 2 9.04 -14.70 8.60
C SER A 2 9.03 -14.45 7.10
N GLY A 3 10.04 -13.74 6.58
CA GLY A 3 10.27 -13.61 5.14
C GLY A 3 10.47 -12.20 4.60
N VAL A 4 10.23 -11.13 5.37
CA VAL A 4 10.53 -9.76 4.93
C VAL A 4 11.23 -9.00 6.06
N ASP A 5 12.48 -8.63 5.83
CA ASP A 5 13.19 -7.70 6.70
C ASP A 5 12.67 -6.28 6.44
N ILE A 6 11.77 -5.83 7.31
CA ILE A 6 11.13 -4.52 7.24
C ILE A 6 12.01 -3.40 7.84
N SER A 7 13.20 -3.72 8.35
CA SER A 7 14.15 -2.71 8.84
C SER A 7 14.72 -1.84 7.72
N VAL A 8 14.70 -2.32 6.47
CA VAL A 8 15.17 -1.59 5.28
C VAL A 8 14.22 -0.48 4.83
N LEU A 9 12.99 -0.46 5.36
CA LEU A 9 11.98 0.55 5.04
C LEU A 9 12.23 1.83 5.84
N SER A 10 13.37 2.48 5.67
CA SER A 10 13.72 3.74 6.37
C SER A 10 13.78 4.92 5.39
N GLY A 11 13.39 6.13 5.82
CA GLY A 11 13.47 7.31 4.94
C GLY A 11 12.81 8.59 5.47
N SER A 12 13.34 9.74 5.03
CA SER A 12 12.76 11.09 5.20
C SER A 12 12.35 11.50 6.63
N GLY A 13 13.19 11.20 7.62
CA GLY A 13 12.99 11.65 9.01
C GLY A 13 12.01 10.81 9.83
N VAL A 14 11.56 9.66 9.31
CA VAL A 14 10.79 8.68 10.06
C VAL A 14 11.72 7.48 10.39
N PRO A 15 11.82 7.06 11.67
CA PRO A 15 12.72 5.99 12.06
C PRO A 15 12.29 4.64 11.47
N ALA A 16 13.24 3.79 11.09
CA ALA A 16 12.96 2.41 10.67
C ALA A 16 12.19 1.64 11.76
N LEU A 17 11.60 0.50 11.43
CA LEU A 17 11.04 -0.38 12.46
C LEU A 17 12.16 -0.80 13.44
N THR A 18 11.92 -0.57 14.73
CA THR A 18 12.75 -1.10 15.82
C THR A 18 11.96 -2.15 16.58
N GLY A 19 12.51 -3.37 16.69
CA GLY A 19 11.81 -4.51 17.31
C GLY A 19 10.85 -5.23 16.36
N THR A 20 9.80 -5.87 16.92
CA THR A 20 8.92 -6.79 16.18
C THR A 20 7.51 -6.28 15.91
N LYS A 21 7.17 -5.06 16.37
CA LYS A 21 5.82 -4.49 16.25
C LYS A 21 5.84 -3.18 15.48
N LEU A 22 5.08 -3.12 14.39
CA LEU A 22 4.82 -1.86 13.68
C LEU A 22 4.15 -0.88 14.65
N THR A 23 4.70 0.33 14.78
CA THR A 23 4.09 1.40 15.57
C THR A 23 3.81 2.62 14.72
N ALA A 24 2.95 3.51 15.22
CA ALA A 24 2.67 4.81 14.62
C ALA A 24 3.91 5.74 14.54
N ASN A 25 5.02 5.41 15.21
CA ASN A 25 6.22 6.24 15.22
C ASN A 25 7.29 5.76 14.23
N ASN A 26 7.32 4.47 13.90
CA ASN A 26 8.25 3.92 12.92
C ASN A 26 7.73 4.10 11.49
N VAL A 27 8.57 3.95 10.48
CA VAL A 27 8.17 3.82 9.08
C VAL A 27 7.36 2.53 8.94
N GLY A 28 6.07 2.65 9.16
CA GLY A 28 5.11 1.65 8.75
C GLY A 28 4.86 1.87 7.27
N TRP A 29 5.31 0.96 6.43
CA TRP A 29 4.59 0.75 5.18
C TRP A 29 3.44 -0.18 5.48
N LYS A 30 2.30 0.06 4.85
CA LYS A 30 1.22 -0.89 4.82
C LYS A 30 1.62 -1.99 3.84
N ILE A 31 1.77 -3.20 4.37
CA ILE A 31 2.28 -4.35 3.63
C ILE A 31 1.11 -5.23 3.26
N VAL A 32 0.94 -5.49 1.97
CA VAL A 32 -0.09 -6.42 1.54
C VAL A 32 0.26 -7.85 1.97
N SER A 33 -0.76 -8.65 2.21
CA SER A 33 -0.65 -10.10 2.40
C SER A 33 -1.51 -10.84 1.37
N GLY A 34 -1.23 -12.13 1.17
CA GLY A 34 -1.96 -12.94 0.18
C GLY A 34 -1.55 -12.70 -1.26
N ILE A 35 -0.33 -12.23 -1.52
CA ILE A 35 0.20 -12.09 -2.90
C ILE A 35 0.65 -13.45 -3.41
N THR A 36 0.16 -13.82 -4.59
CA THR A 36 0.50 -15.07 -5.28
C THR A 36 1.11 -14.78 -6.65
N ASP A 37 1.77 -15.78 -7.25
CA ASP A 37 2.44 -15.64 -8.56
C ASP A 37 1.46 -15.37 -9.71
N GLU A 38 0.20 -15.79 -9.57
CA GLU A 38 -0.87 -15.62 -10.56
C GLU A 38 -1.43 -14.19 -10.64
N MET A 39 -1.20 -13.36 -9.62
CA MET A 39 -1.65 -11.97 -9.62
C MET A 39 -0.83 -11.09 -10.56
N GLU A 40 -1.47 -10.07 -11.13
CA GLU A 40 -0.81 -9.10 -12.00
C GLU A 40 0.28 -8.28 -11.27
N ASP A 41 1.29 -7.81 -11.98
CA ASP A 41 2.36 -7.01 -11.38
C ASP A 41 1.90 -5.64 -10.87
N VAL A 42 0.70 -5.21 -11.26
CA VAL A 42 0.11 -3.92 -10.90
C VAL A 42 -0.43 -3.88 -9.46
N ILE A 43 -0.46 -5.00 -8.74
CA ILE A 43 -0.95 -5.06 -7.36
C ILE A 43 -0.01 -4.26 -6.43
N PRO A 44 -0.51 -3.25 -5.69
CA PRO A 44 0.25 -2.55 -4.67
C PRO A 44 0.63 -3.47 -3.51
N VAL A 45 1.93 -3.67 -3.31
CA VAL A 45 2.47 -4.56 -2.25
C VAL A 45 3.01 -3.83 -1.03
N LEU A 46 3.54 -2.63 -1.22
CA LEU A 46 3.91 -1.73 -0.13
C LEU A 46 3.33 -0.36 -0.41
N VAL A 47 2.61 0.19 0.55
CA VAL A 47 2.02 1.53 0.46
C VAL A 47 2.47 2.36 1.65
N SER A 48 2.88 3.61 1.46
CA SER A 48 3.23 4.46 2.60
C SER A 48 2.04 4.63 3.55
N ARG A 49 2.24 4.50 4.87
CA ARG A 49 1.17 4.49 5.89
C ARG A 49 0.19 5.64 5.88
N ASN A 50 0.56 6.78 5.31
CA ASN A 50 -0.33 7.93 5.23
C ASN A 50 -1.48 7.71 4.24
N ALA A 51 -1.41 6.71 3.36
CA ALA A 51 -2.52 6.35 2.48
C ALA A 51 -3.54 5.42 3.16
N ASP A 52 -4.82 5.67 2.89
CA ASP A 52 -5.91 4.80 3.31
C ASP A 52 -6.06 3.61 2.35
N THR A 53 -5.51 2.46 2.73
CA THR A 53 -5.56 1.22 1.95
C THR A 53 -6.89 0.49 2.06
N SER A 54 -7.80 0.89 2.96
CA SER A 54 -9.13 0.30 3.04
C SER A 54 -9.95 0.51 1.76
N GLN A 55 -9.57 1.52 0.96
CA GLN A 55 -10.15 1.86 -0.33
C GLN A 55 -9.62 0.99 -1.49
N PHE A 56 -8.59 0.18 -1.27
CA PHE A 56 -7.98 -0.65 -2.31
C PHE A 56 -8.85 -1.90 -2.53
N PRO A 57 -8.93 -2.41 -3.78
CA PRO A 57 -9.64 -3.65 -4.06
C PRO A 57 -9.02 -4.82 -3.28
N ARG A 58 -9.86 -5.57 -2.56
CA ARG A 58 -9.49 -6.84 -1.91
C ARG A 58 -9.94 -8.07 -2.70
N ALA A 59 -10.64 -7.85 -3.81
CA ALA A 59 -11.17 -8.87 -4.72
C ALA A 59 -11.07 -8.35 -6.15
N SER A 60 -11.28 -9.25 -7.11
CA SER A 60 -11.26 -8.93 -8.54
C SER A 60 -12.15 -7.73 -8.86
N ARG A 61 -11.58 -6.70 -9.49
CA ARG A 61 -12.29 -5.45 -9.79
C ARG A 61 -11.73 -4.80 -11.05
N ASP A 62 -12.61 -4.23 -11.87
CA ASP A 62 -12.19 -3.38 -12.97
C ASP A 62 -11.79 -2.00 -12.44
N MET A 63 -10.51 -1.66 -12.59
CA MET A 63 -9.97 -0.37 -12.15
C MET A 63 -9.89 0.65 -13.29
N SER A 64 -10.20 0.28 -14.53
CA SER A 64 -10.08 1.18 -15.70
C SER A 64 -10.96 2.44 -15.60
N THR A 65 -12.06 2.35 -14.85
CA THR A 65 -13.04 3.42 -14.64
C THR A 65 -13.03 3.99 -13.23
N GLN A 66 -12.23 3.45 -12.32
CA GLN A 66 -12.37 3.71 -10.89
C GLN A 66 -11.69 5.02 -10.46
N ARG A 67 -12.48 6.12 -10.48
CA ARG A 67 -12.00 7.49 -10.24
C ARG A 67 -11.89 7.89 -8.77
N ASP A 68 -12.30 7.02 -7.86
CA ASP A 68 -12.22 7.25 -6.42
C ASP A 68 -10.80 7.62 -5.99
N SER A 69 -10.73 8.66 -5.17
CA SER A 69 -9.47 9.17 -4.64
C SER A 69 -9.11 8.43 -3.36
N VAL A 70 -7.85 8.02 -3.26
CA VAL A 70 -7.25 7.48 -2.04
C VAL A 70 -7.04 8.63 -1.05
N GLU A 71 -7.64 8.53 0.12
CA GLU A 71 -7.42 9.50 1.20
C GLU A 71 -5.98 9.42 1.70
N LEU A 72 -5.34 10.58 1.89
CA LEU A 72 -3.97 10.69 2.39
C LEU A 72 -3.91 11.54 3.65
N GLY A 73 -3.10 11.13 4.63
CA GLY A 73 -2.79 11.90 5.81
C GLY A 73 -3.86 11.89 6.90
N LYS A 74 -4.90 11.05 6.78
CA LYS A 74 -6.05 11.03 7.72
C LYS A 74 -5.65 10.59 9.13
N LYS A 75 -5.15 9.36 9.25
CA LYS A 75 -4.72 8.77 10.53
C LYS A 75 -3.24 9.02 10.80
N TYR A 76 -2.41 8.90 9.77
CA TYR A 76 -0.98 9.12 9.84
C TYR A 76 -0.57 10.19 8.85
N ALA A 77 -0.01 11.29 9.34
CA ALA A 77 0.48 12.36 8.46
C ALA A 77 1.84 11.99 7.84
N ALA A 78 2.80 11.50 8.62
CA ALA A 78 4.12 11.20 8.08
C ALA A 78 4.11 9.94 7.16
N PRO A 79 4.90 9.93 6.06
CA PRO A 79 5.98 10.88 5.77
C PRO A 79 5.58 12.12 4.95
N PHE A 80 4.44 12.13 4.24
CA PHE A 80 4.14 13.17 3.23
C PHE A 80 2.90 14.04 3.52
N GLY A 81 2.33 13.94 4.72
CA GLY A 81 1.05 14.52 5.07
C GLY A 81 -0.06 14.02 4.14
N ASN A 82 -0.84 14.98 3.63
CA ASN A 82 -1.87 14.77 2.62
C ASN A 82 -1.39 15.07 1.18
N LYS A 83 -0.07 15.14 0.95
CA LYS A 83 0.49 15.66 -0.32
C LYS A 83 0.86 14.58 -1.32
N ALA A 84 1.32 13.44 -0.86
CA ALA A 84 1.70 12.31 -1.70
C ALA A 84 1.70 11.00 -0.90
N CYS A 85 1.82 9.88 -1.58
CA CYS A 85 2.19 8.59 -1.02
C CYS A 85 3.24 7.92 -1.92
N ILE A 86 3.90 6.89 -1.42
CA ILE A 86 4.67 5.99 -2.27
C ILE A 86 3.93 4.66 -2.34
N VAL A 87 3.89 4.09 -3.54
CA VAL A 87 3.34 2.77 -3.81
C VAL A 87 4.42 1.95 -4.50
N ILE A 88 4.65 0.73 -4.02
CA ILE A 88 5.49 -0.29 -4.65
C ILE A 88 4.56 -1.41 -5.07
N HIS A 89 4.71 -1.87 -6.31
CA HIS A 89 3.90 -2.94 -6.88
C HIS A 89 4.63 -4.30 -6.85
N LYS A 90 3.89 -5.40 -7.07
CA LYS A 90 4.43 -6.78 -7.01
C LYS A 90 5.67 -6.97 -7.90
N GLY A 91 5.67 -6.38 -9.10
CA GLY A 91 6.82 -6.42 -10.02
C GLY A 91 8.02 -5.54 -9.60
N GLY A 92 8.01 -4.94 -8.40
CA GLY A 92 9.09 -4.11 -7.86
C GLY A 92 9.07 -2.65 -8.30
N ALA A 93 8.19 -2.28 -9.24
CA ALA A 93 8.03 -0.89 -9.68
C ALA A 93 7.55 -0.01 -8.51
N SER A 94 8.21 1.14 -8.29
CA SER A 94 7.88 2.08 -7.22
C SER A 94 7.55 3.45 -7.76
N ASN A 95 6.48 4.07 -7.27
CA ASN A 95 6.00 5.37 -7.75
C ASN A 95 5.68 6.32 -6.58
N VAL A 96 6.03 7.60 -6.72
CA VAL A 96 5.50 8.67 -5.87
C VAL A 96 4.18 9.16 -6.46
N VAL A 97 3.07 8.92 -5.76
CA VAL A 97 1.73 9.30 -6.17
C VAL A 97 1.33 10.59 -5.46
N LYS A 98 1.31 11.72 -6.18
CA LYS A 98 0.83 13.01 -5.64
C LYS A 98 -0.66 12.92 -5.34
N ALA A 99 -1.13 13.61 -4.30
CA ALA A 99 -2.54 13.57 -3.85
C ALA A 99 -3.57 13.80 -4.98
N ARG A 100 -3.31 14.74 -5.88
CA ARG A 100 -4.18 15.01 -7.06
C ARG A 100 -4.32 13.82 -8.03
N TYR A 101 -3.38 12.88 -7.97
CA TYR A 101 -3.30 11.66 -8.78
C TYR A 101 -3.44 10.39 -7.95
N ALA A 102 -3.70 10.50 -6.65
CA ALA A 102 -3.98 9.36 -5.78
C ALA A 102 -5.38 8.84 -6.09
N LYS A 103 -5.57 8.33 -7.31
CA LYS A 103 -6.82 7.75 -7.80
C LYS A 103 -6.55 6.31 -8.13
N LEU A 104 -7.48 5.45 -7.75
CA LEU A 104 -7.31 4.02 -7.88
C LEU A 104 -7.04 3.59 -9.33
N TYR A 105 -7.74 4.13 -10.33
CA TYR A 105 -7.43 3.81 -11.74
C TYR A 105 -6.01 4.20 -12.19
N LEU A 106 -5.38 5.21 -11.56
CA LEU A 106 -4.00 5.60 -11.89
C LEU A 106 -3.00 4.70 -11.18
N ILE A 107 -3.26 4.39 -9.90
CA ILE A 107 -2.45 3.46 -9.11
C ILE A 107 -2.43 2.09 -9.77
N TYR A 108 -3.59 1.61 -10.21
CA TYR A 108 -3.73 0.32 -10.89
C TYR A 108 -3.51 0.39 -12.41
N ASN A 109 -2.87 1.46 -12.90
CA ASN A 109 -2.53 1.64 -14.31
C ASN A 109 -3.67 1.36 -15.32
N LYS A 110 -4.92 1.67 -14.94
CA LYS A 110 -6.15 1.42 -15.72
C LYS A 110 -6.38 -0.05 -16.07
N GLN A 111 -5.73 -0.98 -15.36
CA GLN A 111 -5.86 -2.41 -15.60
C GLN A 111 -6.96 -3.00 -14.72
N ARG A 112 -7.54 -4.11 -15.19
CA ARG A 112 -8.34 -4.94 -14.32
C ARG A 112 -7.42 -5.57 -13.27
N VAL A 113 -7.93 -5.71 -12.06
CA VAL A 113 -7.31 -6.47 -10.99
C VAL A 113 -7.98 -7.83 -10.91
N SER A 114 -7.18 -8.90 -10.96
CA SER A 114 -7.64 -10.27 -10.75
C SER A 114 -7.07 -10.84 -9.44
N VAL A 115 -7.96 -11.24 -8.55
CA VAL A 115 -7.65 -11.94 -7.29
C VAL A 115 -8.16 -13.37 -7.43
N PRO A 116 -7.28 -14.39 -7.34
CA PRO A 116 -7.68 -15.79 -7.43
C PRO A 116 -8.67 -16.18 -6.32
N GLU A 117 -9.51 -17.18 -6.60
CA GLU A 117 -10.49 -17.68 -5.64
C GLU A 117 -9.80 -18.24 -4.38
N GLY A 118 -10.36 -17.95 -3.21
CA GLY A 118 -9.80 -18.37 -1.92
C GLY A 118 -8.62 -17.54 -1.41
N VAL A 119 -8.09 -16.60 -2.21
CA VAL A 119 -7.05 -15.67 -1.76
C VAL A 119 -7.66 -14.50 -1.01
N GLN A 120 -7.16 -14.23 0.19
CA GLN A 120 -7.54 -13.06 0.99
C GLN A 120 -6.44 -12.01 0.94
N ILE A 121 -6.76 -10.84 0.37
CA ILE A 121 -5.89 -9.67 0.37
C ILE A 121 -6.20 -8.80 1.59
N GLU A 122 -5.20 -8.62 2.45
CA GLU A 122 -5.26 -7.73 3.62
C GLU A 122 -4.00 -6.87 3.68
N TYR A 123 -4.12 -5.66 4.22
CA TYR A 123 -2.98 -4.79 4.49
C TYR A 123 -2.60 -4.85 5.97
N LEU A 124 -1.35 -5.22 6.25
CA LEU A 124 -0.77 -5.10 7.59
C LEU A 124 -0.45 -3.63 7.85
N THR A 125 -0.97 -3.09 8.95
CA THR A 125 -0.81 -1.70 9.39
C THR A 125 -0.21 -1.66 10.79
N PRO A 126 0.22 -0.48 11.27
CA PRO A 126 0.69 -0.36 12.65
C PRO A 126 -0.36 -0.68 13.73
N ASP A 127 -1.65 -0.63 13.39
CA ASP A 127 -2.72 -0.95 14.35
C ASP A 127 -3.25 -2.38 14.23
N GLY A 128 -2.71 -3.19 13.30
CA GLY A 128 -3.17 -4.55 13.03
C GLY A 128 -3.40 -4.81 11.55
N LYS A 129 -4.51 -5.47 11.22
CA LYS A 129 -4.88 -5.81 9.83
C LYS A 129 -6.01 -4.89 9.36
N GLU A 130 -5.91 -4.39 8.14
CA GLU A 130 -6.97 -3.69 7.38
C GLU A 130 -7.42 -4.49 6.16
#